data_AF-A0A484Y8Q4-F1
#
_entry.id   AF-A0A484Y8Q4-F1
#
_cell.length_a   1.000
_cell.length_b   1.000
_cell.length_c   1.000
_cell.angle_alpha   90.00
_cell.angle_beta   90.00
_cell.angle_gamma   90.00
#
_symmetry.space_group_name_H-M   'P 1'
#
loop_
_entity.id
_entity.type
_entity.pdbx_description
1 polymer ?
#
loop_
_entity_poly.entity_id
_entity_poly.type
_entity_poly.pdbx_seq_one_letter_code
_entity_poly.pdbx_strand_id
1 'polypeptide(L)'
;MKVDVRIIAATHQNLEQRVQEGKFREDLFHRLNVIRVHLPPLRERREDIPRLARHFLQVAARELGVEAKLLHPETEAALTRLAWPGNVRQLENTCRWLTVMAAGQEVLIQDLPGELFESNVPESTSHMQPDSWGNAG
;
A
#
# COMPACT_ATOMS: atom_id res chain seq x y z
N MET A 1 -43.06 -2.69 1.25
CA MET A 1 -41.98 -2.73 0.23
C MET A 1 -40.95 -3.74 0.70
N LYS A 2 -40.53 -4.69 -0.14
CA LYS A 2 -39.41 -5.61 0.14
C LYS A 2 -38.15 -5.00 -0.45
N VAL A 3 -37.11 -4.86 0.36
CA VAL A 3 -35.79 -4.42 -0.10
C VAL A 3 -34.85 -5.62 -0.02
N ASP A 4 -34.14 -5.89 -1.11
CA ASP A 4 -33.07 -6.89 -1.18
C ASP A 4 -31.73 -6.17 -1.11
N VAL A 5 -30.92 -6.48 -0.10
CA VAL A 5 -29.66 -5.78 0.19
C VAL A 5 -28.55 -6.80 0.43
N ARG A 6 -27.44 -6.62 -0.31
CA ARG A 6 -26.18 -7.32 -0.03
C ARG A 6 -25.22 -6.37 0.69
N ILE A 7 -24.78 -6.75 1.89
CA ILE A 7 -23.86 -5.97 2.71
C ILE A 7 -22.43 -6.50 2.50
N ILE A 8 -21.47 -5.59 2.25
CA ILE A 8 -20.03 -5.86 2.21
C ILE A 8 -19.36 -4.88 3.16
N ALA A 9 -18.56 -5.39 4.10
CA ALA A 9 -17.80 -4.59 5.06
C ALA A 9 -16.31 -4.93 4.98
N ALA A 10 -15.44 -3.93 5.10
CA ALA A 10 -13.99 -4.10 5.10
C ALA A 10 -13.37 -3.23 6.21
N THR A 11 -12.36 -3.76 6.92
CA THR A 11 -11.66 -3.05 7.98
C THR A 11 -10.23 -3.56 8.13
N HIS A 12 -9.31 -2.66 8.49
CA HIS A 12 -7.93 -2.99 8.85
C HIS A 12 -7.77 -3.29 10.34
N GLN A 13 -8.81 -3.08 11.14
CA GLN A 13 -8.80 -3.28 12.59
C GLN A 13 -9.27 -4.69 12.92
N ASN A 14 -8.66 -5.28 13.95
CA ASN A 14 -9.10 -6.56 14.49
C ASN A 14 -10.45 -6.38 15.21
N LEU A 15 -11.54 -6.79 14.55
CA LEU A 15 -12.89 -6.63 15.11
C LEU A 15 -13.10 -7.51 16.34
N GLU A 16 -12.49 -8.70 16.39
CA GLU A 16 -12.56 -9.56 17.57
C GLU A 16 -12.03 -8.84 18.83
N GLN A 17 -10.87 -8.20 18.72
CA GLN A 17 -10.29 -7.40 19.79
C GLN A 17 -11.16 -6.20 20.13
N ARG A 18 -11.72 -5.51 19.13
CA ARG A 18 -12.59 -4.34 19.35
C ARG A 18 -13.89 -4.71 20.07
N VAL A 19 -14.43 -5.91 19.85
CA VAL A 19 -15.56 -6.45 20.62
C VAL A 19 -15.15 -6.69 22.08
N GLN A 20 -14.00 -7.32 22.31
CA GLN A 20 -13.47 -7.56 23.66
C GLN A 20 -13.23 -6.25 24.44
N GLU A 21 -12.77 -5.20 23.75
CA GLU A 21 -12.58 -3.86 24.34
C GLU A 21 -13.89 -3.08 24.53
N GLY A 22 -15.05 -3.65 24.19
CA GLY A 22 -16.35 -2.97 24.24
C GLY A 22 -16.52 -1.83 23.22
N LYS A 23 -15.58 -1.72 22.27
CA LYS A 23 -15.56 -0.66 21.23
C LYS A 23 -16.30 -1.08 19.96
N PHE A 24 -16.78 -2.32 19.87
CA PHE A 24 -17.59 -2.81 18.77
C PHE A 24 -18.70 -3.72 19.28
N ARG A 25 -19.85 -3.68 18.60
CA ARG A 25 -21.04 -4.46 18.95
C ARG A 25 -20.86 -5.93 18.59
N GLU A 26 -20.97 -6.80 19.59
CA GLU A 26 -20.86 -8.25 19.44
C GLU A 26 -21.91 -8.82 18.47
N ASP A 27 -23.17 -8.39 18.60
CA ASP A 27 -24.28 -8.86 17.76
C ASP A 27 -24.10 -8.49 16.27
N LEU A 28 -23.50 -7.34 15.99
CA LEU A 28 -23.15 -6.93 14.64
C LEU A 28 -21.94 -7.70 14.11
N PHE A 29 -20.95 -7.97 14.96
CA PHE A 29 -19.77 -8.75 14.58
C PHE A 29 -20.17 -10.15 14.09
N HIS A 30 -21.04 -10.86 14.84
CA HIS A 30 -21.51 -12.18 14.43
C HIS A 30 -22.31 -12.18 13.11
N ARG A 31 -23.03 -11.09 12.80
CA ARG A 31 -23.77 -10.94 11.53
C ARG A 31 -22.87 -10.64 10.34
N LEU A 32 -21.77 -9.92 10.56
CA LEU A 32 -20.80 -9.58 9.51
C LEU A 32 -19.82 -10.72 9.25
N ASN A 33 -19.42 -11.44 10.30
CA ASN A 33 -18.37 -12.46 10.25
C ASN A 33 -18.87 -13.85 9.81
N VAL A 34 -19.77 -13.90 8.83
CA VAL A 34 -20.31 -15.15 8.26
C VAL A 34 -19.34 -15.73 7.23
N ILE A 35 -18.80 -14.88 6.36
CA ILE A 35 -17.76 -15.24 5.39
C ILE A 35 -16.65 -14.20 5.53
N ARG A 36 -15.51 -14.61 6.09
CA ARG A 36 -14.33 -13.75 6.21
C ARG A 36 -13.36 -14.01 5.08
N VAL A 37 -13.05 -12.98 4.32
CA VAL A 37 -11.96 -13.01 3.33
C VAL A 37 -10.76 -12.29 3.93
N HIS A 38 -9.68 -13.03 4.16
CA HIS A 38 -8.41 -12.42 4.54
C HIS A 38 -7.67 -11.94 3.30
N LEU A 39 -7.27 -10.67 3.29
CA LEU A 39 -6.47 -10.10 2.21
C LEU A 39 -4.99 -10.11 2.63
N PRO A 40 -4.18 -11.11 2.21
CA PRO A 40 -2.79 -11.15 2.60
C PRO A 40 -2.04 -9.95 2.00
N PRO A 41 -1.07 -9.39 2.74
CA PRO A 41 -0.24 -8.29 2.27
C PRO A 41 0.56 -8.67 1.01
N LEU A 42 0.92 -7.68 0.20
CA LEU A 42 1.65 -7.92 -1.07
C LEU A 42 2.90 -8.78 -0.91
N ARG A 43 3.61 -8.65 0.22
CA ARG A 43 4.81 -9.44 0.54
C ARG A 43 4.58 -10.96 0.65
N GLU A 44 3.35 -11.40 0.88
CA GLU A 44 2.93 -12.82 0.95
C GLU A 44 2.44 -13.34 -0.41
N ARG A 45 2.29 -12.47 -1.41
CA ARG A 45 1.80 -12.75 -2.77
C ARG A 45 2.74 -12.13 -3.82
N ARG A 46 4.04 -12.35 -3.66
CA ARG A 46 5.08 -11.66 -4.45
C ARG A 46 4.99 -11.98 -5.94
N GLU A 47 4.47 -13.15 -6.28
CA GLU A 47 4.18 -13.60 -7.64
C GLU A 47 3.18 -12.69 -8.38
N ASP A 48 2.33 -11.95 -7.66
CA ASP A 48 1.38 -11.00 -8.25
C ASP A 48 2.07 -9.68 -8.65
N ILE A 49 3.24 -9.36 -8.07
CA ILE A 49 3.92 -8.05 -8.24
C ILE A 49 4.21 -7.74 -9.70
N PRO A 50 4.81 -8.62 -10.52
CA PRO A 50 5.07 -8.34 -11.93
C PRO A 50 3.81 -7.95 -12.71
N ARG A 51 2.72 -8.70 -12.51
CA ARG A 51 1.45 -8.46 -13.20
C ARG A 51 0.82 -7.15 -12.76
N LEU A 52 0.81 -6.87 -11.45
CA LEU A 52 0.30 -5.63 -10.90
C LEU A 52 1.10 -4.41 -11.36
N ALA A 53 2.44 -4.49 -11.35
CA ALA A 53 3.31 -3.41 -11.77
C ALA A 53 3.06 -3.03 -13.25
N ARG A 54 3.02 -4.03 -14.14
CA ARG A 54 2.68 -3.81 -15.56
C ARG A 54 1.29 -3.18 -15.73
N HIS A 55 0.30 -3.64 -14.96
CA HIS A 55 -1.04 -3.05 -14.97
C HIS A 55 -1.02 -1.57 -14.55
N PHE A 56 -0.36 -1.24 -13.45
CA PHE A 56 -0.31 0.14 -12.97
C PHE A 56 0.48 1.08 -13.90
N LEU A 57 1.56 0.59 -14.52
CA LEU A 57 2.27 1.35 -15.56
C LEU A 57 1.37 1.64 -16.77
N GLN A 58 0.56 0.68 -17.20
CA GLN A 58 -0.41 0.89 -18.29
C GLN A 58 -1.53 1.87 -17.90
N VAL A 59 -2.04 1.77 -16.67
CA VAL A 59 -3.07 2.68 -16.15
C VAL A 59 -2.52 4.10 -16.07
N ALA A 60 -1.34 4.29 -15.45
CA ALA A 60 -0.70 5.59 -15.33
C ALA A 60 -0.40 6.22 -16.69
N ALA A 61 0.12 5.44 -17.63
CA ALA A 61 0.38 5.90 -18.99
C ALA A 61 -0.89 6.36 -19.72
N ARG A 62 -1.99 5.60 -19.59
CA ARG A 62 -3.29 5.98 -20.15
C ARG A 62 -3.82 7.27 -19.56
N GLU A 63 -3.72 7.44 -18.24
CA GLU A 63 -4.18 8.65 -17.55
C GLU A 63 -3.37 9.89 -17.96
N LEU A 64 -2.08 9.73 -18.21
CA LEU A 64 -1.17 10.81 -18.63
C LEU A 64 -1.10 11.02 -20.14
N GLY A 65 -1.74 10.15 -20.94
CA GLY A 65 -1.71 10.21 -22.41
C GLY A 65 -0.33 9.92 -23.01
N VAL A 66 0.48 9.10 -22.33
CA VAL A 66 1.82 8.70 -22.78
C VAL A 66 1.88 7.20 -23.05
N GLU A 67 2.99 6.72 -23.61
CA GLU A 67 3.21 5.28 -23.75
C GLU A 67 3.56 4.62 -22.41
N ALA A 68 3.13 3.36 -22.24
CA ALA A 68 3.42 2.61 -21.04
C ALA A 68 4.89 2.22 -20.97
N LYS A 69 5.54 2.58 -19.86
CA LYS A 69 6.92 2.15 -19.58
C LYS A 69 6.99 0.63 -19.46
N LEU A 70 8.12 0.07 -19.88
CA LEU A 70 8.44 -1.35 -19.76
C LEU A 70 9.40 -1.56 -18.59
N LEU A 71 9.23 -2.64 -17.83
CA LEU A 71 10.18 -3.00 -16.79
C LEU A 71 11.29 -3.87 -17.41
N HIS A 72 12.55 -3.48 -17.21
CA HIS A 72 13.66 -4.38 -17.50
C HIS A 72 13.54 -5.64 -16.61
N PRO A 73 13.88 -6.85 -17.09
CA PRO A 73 13.71 -8.09 -16.32
C PRO A 73 14.35 -8.06 -14.93
N GLU A 74 15.52 -7.43 -14.80
CA GLU A 74 16.21 -7.28 -13.51
C GLU A 74 15.47 -6.35 -12.55
N THR A 75 14.87 -5.27 -13.07
CA THR A 75 14.03 -4.34 -12.32
C THR A 75 12.77 -5.05 -11.82
N GLU A 76 12.10 -5.82 -12.67
CA GLU A 76 10.92 -6.59 -12.29
C GLU A 76 11.24 -7.62 -11.18
N ALA A 77 12.37 -8.31 -11.32
CA ALA A 77 12.87 -9.23 -10.31
C ALA A 77 13.20 -8.49 -8.99
N ALA A 78 13.77 -7.28 -9.06
CA ALA A 78 14.05 -6.45 -7.89
C ALA A 78 12.76 -6.04 -7.17
N LEU A 79 11.76 -5.52 -7.89
CA LEU A 79 10.44 -5.16 -7.34
C LEU A 79 9.79 -6.34 -6.60
N THR A 80 9.97 -7.56 -7.10
CA THR A 80 9.43 -8.79 -6.50
C THR A 80 10.08 -9.12 -5.14
N ARG A 81 11.31 -8.66 -4.89
CA ARG A 81 12.04 -8.94 -3.64
C ARG A 81 11.77 -7.92 -2.53
N LEU A 82 11.20 -6.76 -2.85
CA LEU A 82 10.93 -5.68 -1.90
C LEU A 82 9.81 -6.03 -0.91
N ALA A 83 9.83 -5.36 0.25
CA ALA A 83 8.92 -5.64 1.35
C ALA A 83 7.51 -5.04 1.20
N TRP A 84 7.37 -3.97 0.41
CA TRP A 84 6.11 -3.25 0.16
C TRP A 84 5.27 -2.98 1.42
N PRO A 85 5.77 -2.23 2.43
CA PRO A 85 5.02 -1.92 3.64
C PRO A 85 3.69 -1.21 3.37
N GLY A 86 3.61 -0.40 2.30
CA GLY A 86 2.35 0.23 1.87
C GLY A 86 1.52 -0.63 0.89
N ASN A 87 1.86 -1.92 0.74
CA ASN A 87 1.12 -2.92 -0.03
C ASN A 87 0.88 -2.47 -1.49
N VAL A 88 -0.23 -2.88 -2.10
CA VAL A 88 -0.61 -2.52 -3.49
C VAL A 88 -0.59 -1.01 -3.74
N ARG A 89 -0.97 -0.19 -2.75
CA ARG A 89 -1.00 1.28 -2.90
C ARG A 89 0.39 1.87 -3.10
N GLN A 90 1.40 1.36 -2.37
CA GLN A 90 2.78 1.79 -2.56
C GLN A 90 3.28 1.40 -3.95
N LEU A 91 3.03 0.17 -4.40
CA LEU A 91 3.40 -0.29 -5.75
C LEU A 91 2.77 0.59 -6.84
N GLU A 92 1.47 0.89 -6.72
CA GLU A 92 0.77 1.77 -7.67
C GLU A 92 1.42 3.16 -7.72
N ASN A 93 1.67 3.77 -6.57
CA ASN A 93 2.30 5.09 -6.49
C ASN A 93 3.70 5.09 -7.10
N THR A 94 4.50 4.05 -6.84
CA THR A 94 5.81 3.86 -7.46
C THR A 94 5.70 3.79 -8.99
N CYS A 95 4.75 3.01 -9.53
CA CYS A 95 4.54 2.93 -10.98
C CYS A 95 4.11 4.27 -11.60
N ARG A 96 3.23 5.02 -10.92
CA ARG A 96 2.83 6.38 -11.35
C ARG A 96 4.03 7.31 -11.38
N TRP A 97 4.84 7.30 -10.33
CA TRP A 97 6.05 8.12 -10.24
C TRP A 97 7.08 7.74 -11.33
N LEU A 98 7.30 6.44 -11.57
CA LEU A 98 8.20 5.95 -12.64
C LEU A 98 7.74 6.39 -14.03
N THR A 99 6.43 6.46 -14.26
CA THR A 99 5.88 6.93 -15.55
C THR A 99 6.30 8.37 -15.85
N VAL A 100 6.43 9.21 -14.81
CA VAL A 100 6.83 10.62 -14.93
C VAL A 100 8.35 10.80 -14.90
N MET A 101 9.04 10.05 -14.03
CA MET A 101 10.44 10.33 -13.67
C MET A 101 11.46 9.50 -14.46
N ALA A 102 11.10 8.31 -14.94
CA ALA A 102 12.02 7.48 -15.70
C ALA A 102 12.34 8.14 -17.05
N ALA A 103 13.62 8.36 -17.33
CA ALA A 103 14.08 9.05 -18.53
C ALA A 103 13.80 8.25 -19.82
N GLY A 104 13.93 6.92 -19.76
CA GLY A 104 13.76 6.01 -20.89
C GLY A 104 12.40 5.33 -20.92
N GLN A 105 12.09 4.66 -22.04
CA GLN A 105 10.89 3.82 -22.16
C GLN A 105 10.98 2.55 -21.33
N GLU A 106 12.20 2.04 -21.15
CA GLU A 106 12.51 0.93 -20.28
C GLU A 106 12.99 1.46 -18.92
N VAL A 107 12.44 0.89 -17.84
CA VAL A 107 12.75 1.23 -16.46
C VAL A 107 13.84 0.28 -15.95
N LEU A 108 14.96 0.87 -15.55
CA LEU A 108 16.11 0.20 -15.00
C LEU A 108 16.09 0.26 -13.46
N ILE A 109 16.92 -0.56 -12.80
CA ILE A 109 17.01 -0.59 -11.33
C ILE A 109 17.38 0.78 -10.76
N GLN A 110 18.26 1.52 -11.44
CA GLN A 110 18.71 2.86 -11.05
C GLN A 110 17.60 3.91 -11.10
N ASP A 111 16.52 3.64 -11.84
CA ASP A 111 15.37 4.54 -11.89
C ASP A 111 14.45 4.34 -10.67
N LEU A 112 14.63 3.29 -9.87
CA LEU A 112 13.81 3.03 -8.70
C LEU A 112 14.15 4.00 -7.55
N PRO A 113 13.16 4.54 -6.82
CA PRO A 113 13.41 5.38 -5.65
C PRO A 113 14.23 4.64 -4.59
N GLY A 114 15.25 5.31 -4.02
CA GLY A 114 16.09 4.78 -2.95
C GLY A 114 15.30 4.31 -1.72
N GLU A 115 14.22 5.03 -1.40
CA GLU A 115 13.27 4.75 -0.31
C GLU A 115 12.67 3.34 -0.36
N LEU A 116 12.60 2.73 -1.55
CA LEU A 116 12.10 1.36 -1.70
C LEU A 116 13.05 0.31 -1.12
N PHE A 117 14.34 0.62 -1.08
CA PHE A 117 15.38 -0.25 -0.53
C PHE A 117 15.58 -0.02 0.96
N GLU A 118 15.17 1.15 1.46
CA GLU A 118 15.12 1.44 2.88
C GLU A 118 13.92 0.73 3.48
N SER A 119 14.17 -0.40 4.14
CA SER A 119 13.16 -1.07 4.96
C SER A 119 12.94 -0.25 6.24
N ASN A 120 12.38 0.96 6.10
CA ASN A 120 12.20 1.83 7.24
C ASN A 120 11.06 1.28 8.12
N VAL A 121 11.45 0.73 9.27
CA VAL A 121 10.57 0.59 10.44
C VAL A 121 9.94 1.97 10.64
N PRO A 122 8.61 2.09 10.82
CA PRO A 122 7.99 3.39 10.97
C PRO A 122 8.49 4.03 12.27
N GLU A 123 9.49 4.91 12.17
CA GLU A 123 9.73 5.93 13.18
C GLU A 123 8.47 6.77 13.23
N SER A 124 7.68 6.52 14.28
CA SER A 124 6.67 7.45 14.74
C SER A 124 7.41 8.75 15.03
N THR A 125 7.32 9.72 14.13
CA THR A 125 7.75 11.09 14.39
C THR A 125 6.76 11.71 15.38
N SER A 126 6.88 11.31 16.64
CA SER A 126 6.58 12.18 17.76
C SER A 126 7.58 13.32 17.71
N HIS A 127 7.24 14.37 16.97
CA HIS A 127 7.86 15.68 17.12
C HIS A 127 7.46 16.21 18.51
N MET A 128 8.17 15.74 19.52
CA MET A 128 8.19 16.33 20.85
C MET A 128 9.19 17.48 20.76
N GLN A 129 8.70 18.71 20.71
CA GLN A 129 9.54 19.89 20.90
C GLN A 129 10.18 19.80 22.29
N PRO A 130 11.50 19.94 22.43
CA PRO A 130 12.12 20.03 23.73
C PRO A 130 11.81 21.41 24.33
N ASP A 131 11.25 21.37 25.54
CA ASP A 131 11.12 22.49 26.46
C ASP A 131 12.43 23.30 26.52
N SER A 132 12.40 24.55 26.06
CA SER A 132 13.45 25.52 26.34
C SER A 132 13.02 26.36 27.55
N TRP A 133 13.34 25.87 28.75
CA TRP A 133 13.40 26.69 29.95
C TRP A 133 14.65 27.57 29.91
N GLY A 134 14.51 28.85 30.20
CA GLY A 134 15.66 29.75 30.31
C GLY A 134 15.31 31.21 30.62
N ASN A 135 15.16 31.49 31.91
CA ASN A 135 15.34 32.77 32.61
C ASN A 135 16.00 33.92 31.84
N ALA A 136 15.49 35.15 32.03
CA ALA A 136 16.22 36.24 32.71
C ALA A 136 15.43 37.56 32.69
N GLY A 137 15.38 38.26 33.83
CA GLY A 137 15.19 39.71 33.91
C GLY A 137 13.88 40.18 34.49
#